data_AF-A0A1C5SMK2-F1
#
_entry.id   AF-A0A1C5SMK2-F1
#
_cell.length_a   1.000
_cell.length_b   1.000
_cell.length_c   1.000
_cell.angle_alpha   90.00
_cell.angle_beta   90.00
_cell.angle_gamma   90.00
#
_symmetry.space_group_name_H-M   'P 1'
#
loop_
_entity.id
_entity.type
_entity.pdbx_description
1 polymer ?
#
loop_
_entity_poly.entity_id
_entity_poly.type
_entity_poly.pdbx_seq_one_letter_code
_entity_poly.pdbx_strand_id
1 'polypeptide(L)'
;MNCFCTPQNNASGDSCCKANDLCSFSGNLDDVTATPIYVQSVYDAVRFHMQGMKTVQNLKFTPAIPPGCSVSRILDIRCKKVFDPSKASDRSNLTLDMETGISGAYFVNECNSVVETVGPDGVPSEKILFADTSECDSTGGGTPIFGTQNVKIWGNIIIYIDLAICDSCGRESTMTLCSEVNIANPSCPLVLTNFFELCMPSTSNSAFMPRLTELSNAGFSCRMATNNATRDLCMGPNGEISANLIVTICITVEKKITVPVQLCVLSTGFAEAPLQENVSGVVTCPGLFPERNDSSAAAFGPQGEQSGCSANQGCDQHRPPAPGDCDCGCSDYPPTTCC
;
A
#
# COMPACT_ATOMS: atom_id res chain seq x y z
N MET A 1 -27.41 -4.57 -44.50
CA MET A 1 -28.03 -4.86 -43.20
C MET A 1 -27.23 -4.10 -42.15
N ASN A 2 -27.92 -3.27 -41.36
CA ASN A 2 -27.40 -2.07 -40.74
C ASN A 2 -26.44 -2.33 -39.57
N CYS A 3 -25.26 -1.71 -39.64
CA CYS A 3 -24.47 -1.39 -38.45
C CYS A 3 -25.21 -0.29 -37.68
N PHE A 4 -25.70 -0.60 -36.49
CA PHE A 4 -26.17 0.42 -35.55
C PHE A 4 -24.96 1.22 -35.05
N CYS A 5 -24.74 2.38 -35.67
CA CYS A 5 -23.95 3.45 -35.11
C CYS A 5 -24.83 4.21 -34.11
N THR A 6 -24.68 3.96 -32.82
CA THR A 6 -25.00 4.97 -31.81
C THR A 6 -23.76 5.85 -31.63
N PRO A 7 -23.87 7.18 -31.78
CA PRO A 7 -22.74 8.06 -31.53
C PRO A 7 -22.51 8.12 -30.01
N GLN A 8 -21.43 7.49 -29.54
CA GLN A 8 -20.90 7.83 -28.23
C GLN A 8 -20.34 9.26 -28.33
N ASN A 9 -21.03 10.18 -27.67
CA ASN A 9 -20.49 11.48 -27.31
C ASN A 9 -19.29 11.26 -26.39
N ASN A 10 -18.14 10.92 -26.95
CA ASN A 10 -16.87 10.96 -26.26
C ASN A 10 -16.46 12.43 -26.11
N ALA A 11 -17.10 13.09 -25.15
CA ALA A 11 -16.53 14.29 -24.55
C ALA A 11 -15.11 13.92 -24.10
N SER A 12 -14.15 14.71 -24.56
CA SER A 12 -12.72 14.46 -24.44
C SER A 12 -12.29 14.62 -22.97
N GLY A 13 -12.45 13.56 -22.17
CA GLY A 13 -12.11 13.54 -20.74
C GLY A 13 -12.18 12.16 -20.07
N ASP A 14 -12.85 11.17 -20.68
CA ASP A 14 -13.16 9.87 -20.04
C ASP A 14 -12.09 8.77 -20.24
N SER A 15 -10.80 9.07 -20.08
CA SER A 15 -9.76 8.02 -20.05
C SER A 15 -9.39 7.56 -18.64
N CYS A 16 -9.93 8.22 -17.61
CA CYS A 16 -9.61 7.97 -16.21
C CYS A 16 -10.90 7.71 -15.43
N CYS A 17 -10.97 6.60 -14.69
CA CYS A 17 -12.01 6.40 -13.70
C CYS A 17 -11.57 7.00 -12.35
N LYS A 18 -12.54 7.51 -11.59
CA LYS A 18 -12.35 7.75 -10.16
C LYS A 18 -12.80 6.50 -9.42
N ALA A 19 -12.01 6.07 -8.44
CA ALA A 19 -12.43 5.00 -7.55
C ALA A 19 -13.65 5.46 -6.74
N ASN A 20 -14.57 4.54 -6.46
CA ASN A 20 -15.70 4.81 -5.58
C ASN A 20 -15.23 4.78 -4.12
N ASP A 21 -15.84 5.62 -3.28
CA ASP A 21 -15.69 5.51 -1.83
C ASP A 21 -16.47 4.27 -1.37
N LEU A 22 -15.75 3.22 -0.98
CA LEU A 22 -16.33 1.91 -0.63
C LEU A 22 -16.91 1.86 0.80
N CYS A 23 -16.55 2.83 1.64
CA CYS A 23 -17.01 2.93 3.02
C CYS A 23 -17.42 4.38 3.30
N SER A 24 -18.58 4.56 3.93
CA SER A 24 -19.00 5.85 4.47
C SER A 24 -19.42 5.69 5.93
N PHE A 25 -19.03 6.64 6.77
CA PHE A 25 -19.43 6.67 8.17
C PHE A 25 -20.51 7.74 8.35
N SER A 26 -21.67 7.36 8.90
CA SER A 26 -22.82 8.25 9.12
C SER A 26 -22.53 9.36 10.14
N GLY A 27 -21.44 9.23 10.92
CA GLY A 27 -21.13 10.10 12.05
C GLY A 27 -21.77 9.61 13.36
N ASN A 28 -22.65 8.60 13.31
CA ASN A 28 -23.33 8.05 14.48
C ASN A 28 -22.61 6.78 14.97
N LEU A 29 -22.23 6.75 16.25
CA LEU A 29 -21.59 5.59 16.88
C LEU A 29 -22.59 4.47 17.21
N ASP A 30 -23.89 4.74 17.22
CA ASP A 30 -24.91 3.71 17.45
C ASP A 30 -24.97 2.68 16.31
N ASP A 31 -24.56 3.07 15.09
CA ASP A 31 -24.52 2.22 13.90
C ASP A 31 -23.24 1.36 13.83
N VAL A 32 -22.39 1.43 14.86
CA VAL A 32 -21.06 0.84 14.86
C VAL A 32 -21.01 -0.33 15.84
N THR A 33 -20.61 -1.49 15.33
CA THR A 33 -20.47 -2.70 16.16
C THR A 33 -19.03 -3.17 16.20
N ALA A 34 -18.64 -3.72 17.36
CA ALA A 34 -17.32 -4.32 17.54
C ALA A 34 -17.22 -5.62 16.72
N THR A 35 -16.15 -5.75 15.95
CA THR A 35 -15.91 -6.89 15.06
C THR A 35 -14.51 -7.41 15.29
N PRO A 36 -14.33 -8.71 15.56
CA PRO A 36 -13.01 -9.30 15.56
C PRO A 36 -12.52 -9.43 14.12
N ILE A 37 -11.32 -8.92 13.84
CA ILE A 37 -10.62 -9.12 12.56
C ILE A 37 -9.25 -9.72 12.80
N TYR A 38 -8.81 -10.55 11.86
CA TYR A 38 -7.48 -11.11 11.85
C TYR A 38 -6.61 -10.31 10.89
N VAL A 39 -5.53 -9.71 11.40
CA VAL A 39 -4.66 -8.81 10.64
C VAL A 39 -3.20 -9.02 11.01
N GLN A 40 -2.30 -8.43 10.23
CA GLN A 40 -0.89 -8.36 10.58
C GLN A 40 -0.60 -7.00 11.21
N SER A 41 -0.17 -6.99 12.46
CA SER A 41 0.27 -5.77 13.13
C SER A 41 1.75 -5.55 12.89
N VAL A 42 2.14 -4.28 12.75
CA VAL A 42 3.54 -3.86 12.68
C VAL A 42 4.02 -3.63 14.11
N TYR A 43 4.99 -4.42 14.55
CA TYR A 43 5.60 -4.29 15.88
C TYR A 43 6.68 -3.22 15.90
N ASP A 44 7.58 -3.26 14.93
CA ASP A 44 8.62 -2.26 14.74
C ASP A 44 8.89 -2.04 13.25
N ALA A 45 9.38 -0.86 12.90
CA ALA A 45 9.67 -0.50 11.53
C ALA A 45 10.80 0.52 11.42
N VAL A 46 11.61 0.36 10.39
CA VAL A 46 12.67 1.31 10.03
C VAL A 46 12.60 1.63 8.55
N ARG A 47 12.74 2.92 8.25
CA ARG A 47 12.77 3.43 6.87
C ARG A 47 14.06 4.19 6.64
N PHE A 48 14.70 3.92 5.51
CA PHE A 48 15.93 4.60 5.14
C PHE A 48 16.01 4.85 3.64
N HIS A 49 16.86 5.81 3.28
CA HIS A 49 17.11 6.23 1.91
C HIS A 49 18.54 5.90 1.53
N MET A 50 18.71 5.27 0.37
CA MET A 50 20.02 5.03 -0.24
C MET A 50 20.11 5.84 -1.53
N GLN A 51 21.26 6.48 -1.73
CA GLN A 51 21.49 7.32 -2.89
C GLN A 51 22.63 6.76 -3.73
N GLY A 52 22.42 6.74 -5.04
CA GLY A 52 23.43 6.41 -6.03
C GLY A 52 23.44 7.46 -7.13
N MET A 53 24.48 7.44 -7.95
CA MET A 53 24.55 8.30 -9.14
C MET A 53 25.12 7.56 -10.33
N LYS A 54 24.59 7.88 -11.51
CA LYS A 54 25.12 7.46 -12.80
C LYS A 54 25.40 8.68 -13.65
N THR A 55 26.63 8.79 -14.15
CA THR A 55 26.99 9.79 -15.16
C THR A 55 26.76 9.21 -16.55
N VAL A 56 26.10 9.96 -17.41
CA VAL A 56 25.84 9.59 -18.82
C VAL A 56 26.40 10.70 -19.69
N GLN A 57 27.24 10.34 -20.64
CA GLN A 57 27.88 11.29 -21.56
C GLN A 57 27.36 11.09 -22.98
N ASN A 58 27.22 12.21 -23.69
CA ASN A 58 26.81 12.24 -25.09
C ASN A 58 25.53 11.43 -25.36
N LEU A 59 24.57 11.48 -24.43
CA LEU A 59 23.29 10.77 -24.56
C LEU A 59 22.50 11.38 -25.71
N LYS A 60 22.23 10.60 -26.75
CA LYS A 60 21.47 11.06 -27.91
C LYS A 60 19.97 11.06 -27.64
N PHE A 61 19.30 12.14 -28.01
CA PHE A 61 17.86 12.32 -27.84
C PHE A 61 17.13 12.31 -29.19
N THR A 62 15.88 11.85 -29.15
CA THR A 62 14.97 11.87 -30.31
C THR A 62 13.63 12.49 -29.92
N PRO A 63 12.88 13.10 -30.87
CA PRO A 63 13.25 13.33 -32.27
C PRO A 63 14.29 14.45 -32.45
N ALA A 64 14.86 14.57 -33.64
CA ALA A 64 15.76 15.68 -33.96
C ALA A 64 14.99 17.01 -34.02
N ILE A 65 15.66 18.11 -33.70
CA ILE A 65 15.09 19.46 -33.79
C ILE A 65 14.82 19.81 -35.26
N PRO A 66 13.67 20.44 -35.59
CA PRO A 66 13.37 20.84 -36.95
C PRO A 66 14.43 21.77 -37.54
N PRO A 67 14.74 21.64 -38.85
CA PRO A 67 15.69 22.54 -39.51
C PRO A 67 15.30 24.02 -39.36
N GLY A 68 16.31 24.87 -39.10
CA GLY A 68 16.09 26.30 -38.91
C GLY A 68 15.60 26.71 -37.52
N CYS A 69 15.42 25.77 -36.60
CA CYS A 69 15.15 26.06 -35.19
C CYS A 69 16.42 26.00 -34.34
N SER A 70 16.46 26.79 -33.28
CA SER A 70 17.54 26.80 -32.28
C SER A 70 16.99 26.52 -30.88
N VAL A 71 17.81 26.00 -29.96
CA VAL A 71 17.41 25.81 -28.56
C VAL A 71 17.59 27.11 -27.81
N SER A 72 16.50 27.63 -27.25
CA SER A 72 16.49 28.83 -26.39
C SER A 72 16.86 28.46 -24.95
N ARG A 73 16.14 27.51 -24.35
CA ARG A 73 16.38 27.03 -22.99
C ARG A 73 15.79 25.65 -22.75
N ILE A 74 16.23 25.02 -21.67
CA ILE A 74 15.63 23.80 -21.11
C ILE A 74 14.52 24.23 -20.14
N LEU A 75 13.35 23.64 -20.30
CA LEU A 75 12.19 23.86 -19.45
C LEU A 75 12.17 22.91 -18.27
N ASP A 76 12.36 21.61 -18.53
CA ASP A 76 12.35 20.57 -17.52
C ASP A 76 13.11 19.32 -17.97
N ILE A 77 13.58 18.52 -17.01
CA ILE A 77 14.18 17.20 -17.24
C ILE A 77 13.46 16.19 -16.35
N ARG A 78 12.72 15.27 -16.97
CA ARG A 78 11.90 14.26 -16.28
C ARG A 78 12.44 12.87 -16.53
N CYS A 79 12.27 11.97 -15.58
CA CYS A 79 12.73 10.59 -15.70
C CYS A 79 11.55 9.64 -15.41
N LYS A 80 11.41 8.58 -16.21
CA LYS A 80 10.37 7.56 -16.07
C LYS A 80 11.03 6.18 -16.01
N LYS A 81 10.52 5.32 -15.14
CA LYS A 81 10.95 3.91 -15.06
C LYS A 81 10.47 3.15 -16.30
N VAL A 82 11.31 2.27 -16.83
CA VAL A 82 10.89 1.32 -17.87
C VAL A 82 10.31 0.08 -17.22
N PHE A 83 9.09 -0.26 -17.59
CA PHE A 83 8.45 -1.53 -17.27
C PHE A 83 7.44 -1.87 -18.37
N ASP A 84 7.71 -2.91 -19.14
CA ASP A 84 6.79 -3.48 -20.12
C ASP A 84 6.03 -4.66 -19.49
N PRO A 85 4.71 -4.51 -19.21
CA PRO A 85 3.93 -5.58 -18.59
C PRO A 85 3.78 -6.81 -19.49
N SER A 86 3.90 -6.66 -20.82
CA SER A 86 3.82 -7.78 -21.76
C SER A 86 5.08 -8.64 -21.75
N LYS A 87 6.19 -8.11 -21.21
CA LYS A 87 7.50 -8.76 -21.13
C LYS A 87 8.08 -8.59 -19.74
N ALA A 88 7.37 -9.04 -18.71
CA ALA A 88 7.76 -8.86 -17.32
C ALA A 88 9.21 -9.33 -17.02
N SER A 89 9.67 -10.40 -17.70
CA SER A 89 11.01 -10.96 -17.53
C SER A 89 12.12 -10.26 -18.35
N ASP A 90 11.82 -9.19 -19.08
CA ASP A 90 12.82 -8.47 -19.88
C ASP A 90 13.87 -7.80 -18.98
N ARG A 91 15.15 -7.96 -19.33
CA ARG A 91 16.29 -7.38 -18.59
C ARG A 91 16.37 -5.86 -18.71
N SER A 92 15.68 -5.28 -19.69
CA SER A 92 15.53 -3.82 -19.83
C SER A 92 14.56 -3.22 -18.82
N ASN A 93 13.63 -4.03 -18.28
CA ASN A 93 12.76 -3.57 -17.20
C ASN A 93 13.61 -3.19 -15.98
N LEU A 94 13.30 -2.04 -15.40
CA LEU A 94 13.95 -1.61 -14.18
C LEU A 94 13.59 -2.58 -13.06
N THR A 95 14.61 -3.19 -12.45
CA THR A 95 14.44 -4.18 -11.39
C THR A 95 15.20 -3.75 -10.14
N LEU A 96 14.57 -3.99 -8.99
CA LEU A 96 15.13 -3.83 -7.66
C LEU A 96 15.12 -5.20 -6.99
N ASP A 97 16.29 -5.64 -6.55
CA ASP A 97 16.45 -6.89 -5.81
C ASP A 97 17.06 -6.59 -4.44
N MET A 98 16.47 -7.18 -3.41
CA MET A 98 16.76 -6.92 -2.01
C MET A 98 17.39 -8.14 -1.37
N GLU A 99 18.62 -7.98 -0.89
CA GLU A 99 19.32 -9.01 -0.15
C GLU A 99 19.57 -8.53 1.28
N THR A 100 19.05 -9.28 2.24
CA THR A 100 19.07 -8.91 3.66
C THR A 100 19.80 -9.96 4.49
N GLY A 101 20.80 -9.51 5.22
CA GLY A 101 21.45 -10.27 6.28
C GLY A 101 20.99 -9.79 7.65
N ILE A 102 20.85 -10.71 8.61
CA ILE A 102 20.45 -10.43 10.00
C ILE A 102 21.52 -10.99 10.95
N SER A 103 21.72 -10.28 12.06
CA SER A 103 22.55 -10.63 13.21
C SER A 103 21.74 -10.43 14.49
N GLY A 104 21.96 -11.29 15.49
CA GLY A 104 21.14 -11.35 16.71
C GLY A 104 19.85 -12.17 16.56
N ALA A 105 19.47 -12.52 15.32
CA ALA A 105 18.40 -13.44 14.99
C ALA A 105 18.79 -14.26 13.74
N TYR A 106 17.97 -15.25 13.39
CA TYR A 106 18.11 -15.98 12.13
C TYR A 106 16.77 -16.17 11.45
N PHE A 107 16.81 -16.30 10.12
CA PHE A 107 15.66 -16.74 9.35
C PHE A 107 15.44 -18.23 9.58
N VAL A 108 14.20 -18.62 9.88
CA VAL A 108 13.84 -20.04 10.02
C VAL A 108 14.03 -20.71 8.66
N ASN A 109 14.78 -21.81 8.63
CA ASN A 109 15.12 -22.53 7.41
C ASN A 109 14.49 -23.93 7.40
N GLU A 110 13.98 -24.34 6.25
CA GLU A 110 13.56 -25.71 5.95
C GLU A 110 14.27 -26.18 4.69
N CYS A 111 14.91 -27.36 4.73
CA CYS A 111 15.60 -27.97 3.59
C CYS A 111 16.55 -27.03 2.80
N ASN A 112 17.30 -26.17 3.50
CA ASN A 112 18.19 -25.12 2.95
C ASN A 112 17.51 -23.94 2.25
N SER A 113 16.20 -23.76 2.45
CA SER A 113 15.46 -22.56 2.03
C SER A 113 14.88 -21.82 3.24
N VAL A 114 14.82 -20.50 3.16
CA VAL A 114 14.14 -19.68 4.17
C VAL A 114 12.64 -19.97 4.10
N VAL A 115 12.02 -20.17 5.26
CA VAL A 115 10.56 -20.33 5.35
C VAL A 115 9.91 -18.96 5.15
N GLU A 116 9.16 -18.86 4.07
CA GLU A 116 8.42 -17.66 3.69
C GLU A 116 6.91 -17.87 3.92
N THR A 117 6.24 -16.80 4.35
CA THR A 117 4.79 -16.77 4.51
C THR A 117 4.16 -15.76 3.57
N VAL A 118 2.89 -16.02 3.23
CA VAL A 118 2.09 -15.11 2.40
C VAL A 118 1.94 -13.76 3.11
N GLY A 119 2.46 -12.71 2.47
CA GLY A 119 2.33 -11.35 2.93
C GLY A 119 1.05 -10.68 2.45
N PRO A 120 0.88 -9.37 2.74
CA PRO A 120 -0.31 -8.61 2.35
C PRO A 120 -0.45 -8.43 0.83
N ASP A 121 0.62 -8.68 0.07
CA ASP A 121 0.65 -8.72 -1.39
C ASP A 121 0.15 -10.04 -1.99
N GLY A 122 -0.18 -11.03 -1.15
CA GLY A 122 -0.75 -12.31 -1.57
C GLY A 122 0.28 -13.31 -2.11
N VAL A 123 1.57 -13.04 -1.97
CA VAL A 123 2.67 -13.94 -2.35
C VAL A 123 3.59 -14.22 -1.15
N PRO A 124 4.41 -15.30 -1.18
CA PRO A 124 5.42 -15.54 -0.17
C PRO A 124 6.47 -14.42 -0.20
N SER A 125 6.30 -13.42 0.67
CA SER A 125 7.11 -12.20 0.70
C SER A 125 7.67 -11.90 2.09
N GLU A 126 7.13 -12.54 3.13
CA GLU A 126 7.56 -12.33 4.52
C GLU A 126 8.40 -13.51 5.00
N LYS A 127 9.52 -13.23 5.67
CA LYS A 127 10.44 -14.26 6.17
C LYS A 127 10.26 -14.44 7.67
N ILE A 128 10.12 -15.68 8.14
CA ILE A 128 9.98 -15.95 9.58
C ILE A 128 11.32 -15.73 10.29
N LEU A 129 11.28 -14.95 11.37
CA LEU A 129 12.42 -14.66 12.23
C LEU A 129 12.35 -15.44 13.55
N PHE A 130 13.52 -15.86 14.04
CA PHE A 130 13.67 -16.41 15.38
C PHE A 130 14.92 -15.87 16.06
N ALA A 131 14.80 -15.58 17.35
CA ALA A 131 15.90 -15.37 18.28
C ALA A 131 15.48 -15.87 19.67
N ASP A 132 16.48 -16.10 20.53
CA ASP A 132 16.23 -16.28 21.96
C ASP A 132 15.89 -14.91 22.56
N THR A 133 14.68 -14.79 23.07
CA THR A 133 14.11 -13.55 23.61
C THR A 133 14.06 -13.52 25.14
N SER A 134 14.51 -14.61 25.80
CA SER A 134 14.31 -14.85 27.24
C SER A 134 14.81 -13.74 28.17
N GLU A 135 15.99 -13.17 27.88
CA GLU A 135 16.54 -12.06 28.66
C GLU A 135 15.67 -10.80 28.57
N CYS A 136 15.26 -10.43 27.35
CA CYS A 136 14.44 -9.23 27.11
C CYS A 136 13.02 -9.41 27.66
N ASP A 137 12.46 -10.61 27.51
CA ASP A 137 11.16 -11.01 28.05
C ASP A 137 11.09 -10.81 29.57
N SER A 138 12.18 -11.12 30.29
CA SER A 138 12.26 -10.93 31.75
C SER A 138 12.15 -9.47 32.21
N THR A 139 12.46 -8.54 31.31
CA THR A 139 12.39 -7.09 31.52
C THR A 139 11.18 -6.44 30.87
N GLY A 140 10.36 -7.22 30.14
CA GLY A 140 9.23 -6.71 29.34
C GLY A 140 9.64 -5.90 28.11
N GLY A 141 10.90 -6.02 27.66
CA GLY A 141 11.43 -5.35 26.47
C GLY A 141 11.39 -6.25 25.22
N GLY A 142 11.65 -5.68 24.05
CA GLY A 142 11.88 -6.45 22.83
C GLY A 142 13.36 -6.70 22.58
N THR A 143 13.68 -7.73 21.80
CA THR A 143 15.05 -8.15 21.50
C THR A 143 15.60 -7.38 20.30
N PRO A 144 16.74 -6.66 20.45
CA PRO A 144 17.33 -5.93 19.34
C PRO A 144 17.94 -6.88 18.32
N ILE A 145 17.68 -6.61 17.04
CA ILE A 145 18.28 -7.31 15.91
C ILE A 145 18.92 -6.29 14.99
N PHE A 146 20.08 -6.65 14.45
CA PHE A 146 20.84 -5.79 13.53
C PHE A 146 20.87 -6.44 12.16
N GLY A 147 20.81 -5.64 11.11
CA GLY A 147 20.80 -6.17 9.76
C GLY A 147 21.61 -5.33 8.78
N THR A 148 22.05 -6.01 7.73
CA THR A 148 22.65 -5.39 6.55
C THR A 148 21.65 -5.53 5.40
N GLN A 149 21.39 -4.43 4.71
CA GLN A 149 20.60 -4.40 3.48
C GLN A 149 21.54 -4.14 2.30
N ASN A 150 21.54 -5.03 1.32
CA ASN A 150 22.08 -4.78 0.00
C ASN A 150 20.92 -4.64 -0.99
N VAL A 151 20.86 -3.53 -1.72
CA VAL A 151 19.91 -3.35 -2.83
C VAL A 151 20.67 -3.34 -4.13
N LYS A 152 20.30 -4.29 -5.01
CA LYS A 152 20.81 -4.40 -6.37
C LYS A 152 19.80 -3.76 -7.31
N ILE A 153 20.25 -2.84 -8.14
CA ILE A 153 19.41 -2.17 -9.14
C ILE A 153 20.01 -2.30 -10.54
N TRP A 154 19.19 -2.65 -11.52
CA TRP A 154 19.56 -2.74 -12.94
C TRP A 154 18.35 -2.48 -13.84
N GLY A 155 18.59 -2.41 -15.16
CA GLY A 155 17.58 -2.11 -16.17
C GLY A 155 17.59 -0.64 -16.58
N ASN A 156 16.53 -0.20 -17.26
CA ASN A 156 16.53 1.06 -18.00
C ASN A 156 15.55 2.09 -17.42
N ILE A 157 15.85 3.36 -17.70
CA ILE A 157 14.94 4.49 -17.50
C ILE A 157 14.82 5.27 -18.80
N ILE A 158 13.71 6.00 -18.96
CA ILE A 158 13.56 6.97 -20.05
C ILE A 158 13.74 8.37 -19.45
N ILE A 159 14.60 9.15 -20.06
CA ILE A 159 14.80 10.56 -19.75
C ILE A 159 14.06 11.38 -20.80
N TYR A 160 13.28 12.35 -20.34
CA TYR A 160 12.62 13.35 -21.16
C TYR A 160 13.28 14.71 -20.89
N ILE A 161 13.59 15.44 -21.96
CA ILE A 161 14.03 16.83 -21.87
C ILE A 161 13.00 17.68 -22.60
N ASP A 162 12.38 18.59 -21.87
CA ASP A 162 11.47 19.57 -22.42
C ASP A 162 12.27 20.83 -22.77
N LEU A 163 12.24 21.23 -24.04
CA LEU A 163 13.00 22.35 -24.59
C LEU A 163 12.06 23.44 -25.10
N ALA A 164 12.46 24.70 -24.92
CA ALA A 164 11.95 25.81 -25.69
C ALA A 164 12.85 26.01 -26.92
N ILE A 165 12.26 25.88 -28.11
CA ILE A 165 12.93 26.08 -29.39
C ILE A 165 12.43 27.37 -30.04
N CYS A 166 13.33 28.12 -30.69
CA CYS A 166 12.99 29.31 -31.46
C CYS A 166 13.13 29.04 -32.95
N ASP A 167 12.10 29.38 -33.72
CA ASP A 167 12.16 29.37 -35.18
C ASP A 167 12.95 30.58 -35.72
N SER A 168 13.19 30.60 -37.04
CA SER A 168 13.88 31.69 -37.73
C SER A 168 13.15 33.03 -37.67
N CYS A 169 11.86 33.04 -37.33
CA CYS A 169 11.05 34.23 -37.13
C CYS A 169 11.06 34.71 -35.66
N GLY A 170 11.82 34.05 -34.77
CA GLY A 170 11.91 34.35 -33.35
C GLY A 170 10.70 33.86 -32.52
N ARG A 171 9.82 33.04 -33.10
CA ARG A 171 8.69 32.46 -32.36
C ARG A 171 9.17 31.26 -31.56
N GLU A 172 8.76 31.23 -30.30
CA GLU A 172 9.09 30.14 -29.39
C GLU A 172 8.02 29.04 -29.42
N SER A 173 8.48 27.79 -29.42
CA SER A 173 7.63 26.60 -29.30
C SER A 173 8.26 25.61 -28.31
N THR A 174 7.44 24.74 -27.73
CA THR A 174 7.90 23.72 -26.78
C THR A 174 8.00 22.36 -27.46
N MET A 175 9.08 21.63 -27.18
CA MET A 175 9.34 20.31 -27.74
C MET A 175 9.88 19.38 -26.66
N THR A 176 9.33 18.15 -26.59
CA THR A 176 9.83 17.10 -25.70
C THR A 176 10.71 16.14 -26.48
N LEU A 177 11.93 15.92 -25.99
CA LEU A 177 12.83 14.89 -26.48
C LEU A 177 12.90 13.74 -25.49
N CYS A 178 13.09 12.51 -25.96
CA CYS A 178 13.28 11.34 -25.13
C CYS A 178 14.55 10.57 -25.48
N SER A 179 15.10 9.87 -24.48
CA SER A 179 16.19 8.93 -24.65
C SER A 179 16.13 7.86 -23.57
N GLU A 180 16.54 6.65 -23.90
CA GLU A 180 16.58 5.53 -22.97
C GLU A 180 18.01 5.36 -22.42
N VAL A 181 18.11 5.20 -21.11
CA VAL A 181 19.37 5.06 -20.39
C VAL A 181 19.35 3.77 -19.59
N ASN A 182 20.33 2.91 -19.83
CA ASN A 182 20.59 1.77 -18.96
C ASN A 182 21.25 2.24 -17.66
N ILE A 183 20.67 1.91 -16.50
CA ILE A 183 21.23 2.18 -15.18
C ILE A 183 22.38 1.21 -14.87
N ALA A 184 22.13 -0.08 -15.01
CA ALA A 184 23.14 -1.12 -14.88
C ALA A 184 22.70 -2.38 -15.62
N ASN A 185 23.65 -3.28 -15.84
CA ASN A 185 23.37 -4.60 -16.40
C ASN A 185 23.11 -5.61 -15.27
N PRO A 186 22.26 -6.63 -15.47
CA PRO A 186 22.03 -7.67 -14.46
C PRO A 186 23.31 -8.41 -14.02
N SER A 187 24.31 -8.51 -14.90
CA SER A 187 25.61 -9.13 -14.60
C SER A 187 26.53 -8.27 -13.73
N CYS A 188 26.27 -6.97 -13.66
CA CYS A 188 27.01 -6.01 -12.85
C CYS A 188 26.04 -4.93 -12.37
N PRO A 189 25.13 -5.29 -11.43
CA PRO A 189 24.12 -4.36 -10.95
C PRO A 189 24.79 -3.27 -10.10
N LEU A 190 24.12 -2.12 -9.99
CA LEU A 190 24.52 -1.12 -9.00
C LEU A 190 24.08 -1.63 -7.62
N VAL A 191 25.01 -1.74 -6.68
CA VAL A 191 24.75 -2.23 -5.32
C VAL A 191 24.86 -1.06 -4.34
N LEU A 192 23.79 -0.83 -3.59
CA LEU A 192 23.77 0.11 -2.47
C LEU A 192 23.61 -0.68 -1.17
N THR A 193 24.45 -0.39 -0.18
CA THR A 193 24.44 -1.08 1.11
C THR A 193 24.07 -0.11 2.21
N ASN A 194 23.22 -0.57 3.14
CA ASN A 194 22.92 0.14 4.37
C ASN A 194 22.80 -0.85 5.55
N PHE A 195 22.82 -0.32 6.77
CA PHE A 195 22.58 -1.08 7.99
C PHE A 195 21.31 -0.60 8.67
N PHE A 196 20.69 -1.47 9.45
CA PHE A 196 19.50 -1.14 10.21
C PHE A 196 19.47 -1.91 11.53
N GLU A 197 18.69 -1.38 12.47
CA GLU A 197 18.36 -1.99 13.74
C GLU A 197 16.84 -2.07 13.84
N LEU A 198 16.33 -3.17 14.35
CA LEU A 198 14.91 -3.40 14.62
C LEU A 198 14.76 -4.09 15.97
N CYS A 199 13.58 -3.98 16.55
CA CYS A 199 13.18 -4.63 17.79
C CYS A 199 12.22 -5.78 17.47
N MET A 200 12.53 -6.97 17.96
CA MET A 200 11.71 -8.17 17.77
C MET A 200 10.89 -8.46 19.04
N PRO A 201 9.59 -8.82 18.91
CA PRO A 201 8.81 -9.27 20.06
C PRO A 201 9.23 -10.66 20.51
N SER A 202 8.76 -11.05 21.70
CA SER A 202 8.94 -12.38 22.27
C SER A 202 8.55 -13.51 21.30
N THR A 203 9.37 -14.56 21.28
CA THR A 203 9.14 -15.79 20.51
C THR A 203 8.60 -16.94 21.37
N SER A 204 8.59 -16.79 22.69
CA SER A 204 8.35 -17.89 23.65
C SER A 204 6.88 -18.10 23.99
N ASN A 205 6.06 -17.05 23.92
CA ASN A 205 4.64 -17.10 24.34
C ASN A 205 3.69 -16.49 23.29
N SER A 206 3.94 -16.75 22.02
CA SER A 206 3.09 -16.32 20.90
C SER A 206 2.66 -17.52 20.06
N ALA A 207 1.41 -17.48 19.58
CA ALA A 207 0.91 -18.46 18.60
C ALA A 207 1.56 -18.28 17.22
N PHE A 208 2.14 -17.11 16.95
CA PHE A 208 2.77 -16.77 15.68
C PHE A 208 4.17 -16.21 15.88
N MET A 209 5.09 -16.66 15.04
CA MET A 209 6.45 -16.14 15.02
C MET A 209 6.50 -14.75 14.37
N PRO A 210 7.43 -13.88 14.81
CA PRO A 210 7.69 -12.60 14.16
C PRO A 210 8.15 -12.81 12.72
N ARG A 211 7.80 -11.87 11.84
CA ARG A 211 8.13 -11.94 10.41
C ARG A 211 8.80 -10.66 9.95
N LEU A 212 9.75 -10.77 9.05
CA LEU A 212 10.37 -9.64 8.37
C LEU A 212 9.67 -9.40 7.04
N THR A 213 9.13 -8.19 6.88
CA THR A 213 8.54 -7.71 5.63
C THR A 213 9.38 -6.57 5.08
N GLU A 214 9.58 -6.58 3.77
CA GLU A 214 10.48 -5.67 3.08
C GLU A 214 9.75 -4.96 1.94
N LEU A 215 9.79 -3.63 1.94
CA LEU A 215 9.17 -2.79 0.92
C LEU A 215 10.25 -1.89 0.32
N SER A 216 10.31 -1.80 -1.00
CA SER A 216 11.23 -0.88 -1.65
C SER A 216 10.66 -0.20 -2.87
N ASN A 217 11.17 1.00 -3.15
CA ASN A 217 10.85 1.75 -4.34
C ASN A 217 12.03 2.63 -4.74
N ALA A 218 12.28 2.76 -6.04
CA ALA A 218 13.28 3.68 -6.59
C ALA A 218 12.63 4.95 -7.14
N GLY A 219 13.31 6.08 -6.99
CA GLY A 219 13.06 7.34 -7.66
C GLY A 219 14.30 7.76 -8.43
N PHE A 220 14.09 8.51 -9.51
CA PHE A 220 15.17 9.03 -10.35
C PHE A 220 14.95 10.51 -10.58
N SER A 221 16.04 11.27 -10.48
CA SER A 221 16.07 12.67 -10.90
C SER A 221 17.30 12.88 -11.76
N CYS A 222 17.14 13.63 -12.84
CA CYS A 222 18.18 13.82 -13.83
C CYS A 222 18.51 15.31 -13.91
N ARG A 223 19.80 15.66 -13.98
CA ARG A 223 20.26 17.04 -14.18
C ARG A 223 21.41 17.11 -15.16
N MET A 224 21.65 18.29 -15.71
CA MET A 224 22.84 18.56 -16.51
C MET A 224 24.11 18.34 -15.68
N ALA A 225 25.12 17.69 -16.26
CA ALA A 225 26.29 17.23 -15.52
C ALA A 225 27.00 18.38 -14.76
N THR A 226 27.19 19.52 -15.42
CA THR A 226 27.80 20.74 -14.87
C THR A 226 26.79 21.81 -14.51
N ASN A 227 25.49 21.49 -14.54
CA ASN A 227 24.38 22.46 -14.41
C ASN A 227 24.48 23.62 -15.41
N ASN A 228 25.11 23.40 -16.57
CA ASN A 228 25.30 24.42 -17.60
C ASN A 228 24.89 23.87 -18.97
N ALA A 229 23.76 24.36 -19.48
CA ALA A 229 23.18 23.92 -20.74
C ALA A 229 24.14 24.08 -21.93
N THR A 230 24.88 25.20 -22.03
CA THR A 230 25.78 25.47 -23.15
C THR A 230 26.95 24.49 -23.22
N ARG A 231 27.33 23.89 -22.10
CA ARG A 231 28.42 22.91 -22.01
C ARG A 231 27.93 21.47 -22.11
N ASP A 232 26.77 21.22 -21.51
CA ASP A 232 26.24 19.87 -21.36
C ASP A 232 25.30 19.48 -22.50
N LEU A 233 24.77 20.42 -23.27
CA LEU A 233 23.88 20.18 -24.40
C LEU A 233 24.58 20.56 -25.72
N CYS A 234 24.63 19.60 -26.64
CA CYS A 234 25.21 19.77 -27.97
C CYS A 234 24.13 19.55 -29.03
N MET A 235 24.06 20.44 -30.02
CA MET A 235 23.24 20.26 -31.21
C MET A 235 24.15 19.91 -32.39
N GLY A 236 23.88 18.76 -33.01
CA GLY A 236 24.51 18.33 -34.25
C GLY A 236 23.95 19.06 -35.47
N PRO A 237 24.64 18.97 -36.62
CA PRO A 237 24.25 19.68 -37.86
C PRO A 237 22.87 19.29 -38.40
N ASN A 238 22.39 18.07 -38.08
CA ASN A 238 21.10 17.55 -38.51
C ASN A 238 19.98 17.77 -37.47
N GLY A 239 20.21 18.60 -36.45
CA GLY A 239 19.27 18.81 -35.34
C GLY A 239 19.28 17.69 -34.29
N GLU A 240 20.22 16.73 -34.39
CA GLU A 240 20.45 15.72 -33.33
C GLU A 240 20.87 16.41 -32.04
N ILE A 241 20.18 16.12 -30.93
CA ILE A 241 20.57 16.63 -29.62
C ILE A 241 21.32 15.53 -28.87
N SER A 242 22.47 15.90 -28.29
CA SER A 242 23.12 15.08 -27.27
C SER A 242 23.31 15.86 -25.97
N ALA A 243 23.21 15.17 -24.84
CA ALA A 243 23.41 15.77 -23.53
C ALA A 243 24.30 14.96 -22.60
N ASN A 244 25.03 15.67 -21.74
CA ASN A 244 25.78 15.10 -20.61
C ASN A 244 24.94 15.27 -19.33
N LEU A 245 24.54 14.16 -18.74
CA LEU A 245 23.61 14.14 -17.60
C LEU A 245 24.20 13.40 -16.41
N ILE A 246 23.79 13.82 -15.21
CA ILE A 246 23.91 13.04 -13.99
C ILE A 246 22.51 12.56 -13.61
N VAL A 247 22.35 11.25 -13.56
CA VAL A 247 21.16 10.58 -13.06
C VAL A 247 21.40 10.27 -11.60
N THR A 248 20.62 10.90 -10.72
CA THR A 248 20.58 10.57 -9.29
C THR A 248 19.52 9.49 -9.07
N ILE A 249 19.90 8.47 -8.30
CA ILE A 249 19.08 7.31 -7.98
C ILE A 249 18.80 7.40 -6.49
N CYS A 250 17.53 7.37 -6.10
CA CYS A 250 17.12 7.36 -4.70
C CYS A 250 16.27 6.13 -4.44
N ILE A 251 16.74 5.22 -3.60
CA ILE A 251 16.00 4.03 -3.20
C ILE A 251 15.48 4.26 -1.80
N THR A 252 14.16 4.14 -1.63
CA THR A 252 13.54 4.09 -0.30
C THR A 252 13.30 2.63 0.03
N VAL A 253 13.74 2.22 1.21
CA VAL A 253 13.47 0.89 1.77
C VAL A 253 12.80 1.07 3.13
N GLU A 254 11.75 0.30 3.34
CA GLU A 254 11.04 0.19 4.60
C GLU A 254 11.04 -1.27 5.02
N LYS A 255 11.46 -1.53 6.25
CA LYS A 255 11.47 -2.86 6.85
C LYS A 255 10.56 -2.88 8.05
N LYS A 256 9.87 -3.99 8.23
CA LYS A 256 8.90 -4.17 9.31
C LYS A 256 9.07 -5.52 9.96
N ILE A 257 8.96 -5.52 11.29
CA ILE A 257 8.65 -6.72 12.04
C ILE A 257 7.13 -6.80 12.16
N THR A 258 6.53 -7.83 11.57
CA THR A 258 5.08 -8.05 11.62
C THR A 258 4.75 -9.28 12.44
N VAL A 259 3.60 -9.22 13.13
CA VAL A 259 3.06 -10.34 13.88
C VAL A 259 1.56 -10.45 13.56
N PRO A 260 1.07 -11.64 13.19
CA PRO A 260 -0.37 -11.88 13.08
C PRO A 260 -1.07 -11.70 14.42
N VAL A 261 -2.15 -10.92 14.43
CA VAL A 261 -2.94 -10.61 15.63
C VAL A 261 -4.43 -10.62 15.32
N GLN A 262 -5.22 -10.81 16.36
CA GLN A 262 -6.66 -10.57 16.32
C GLN A 262 -6.95 -9.23 17.01
N LEU A 263 -7.59 -8.30 16.28
CA LEU A 263 -7.98 -6.99 16.80
C LEU A 263 -9.50 -6.88 16.85
N CYS A 264 -10.02 -6.21 17.87
CA CYS A 264 -11.40 -5.74 17.88
C CYS A 264 -11.45 -4.37 17.23
N VAL A 265 -12.11 -4.27 16.07
CA VAL A 265 -12.33 -3.00 15.36
C VAL A 265 -13.79 -2.59 15.43
N LEU A 266 -14.00 -1.28 15.39
CA LEU A 266 -15.32 -0.68 15.23
C LEU A 266 -15.69 -0.70 13.74
N SER A 267 -16.81 -1.32 13.39
CA SER A 267 -17.26 -1.47 12.00
C SER A 267 -18.75 -1.19 11.84
N THR A 268 -19.10 -0.44 10.79
CA THR A 268 -20.48 -0.18 10.36
C THR A 268 -21.03 -1.25 9.42
N GLY A 269 -20.25 -2.29 9.06
CA GLY A 269 -20.67 -3.32 8.11
C GLY A 269 -19.55 -3.78 7.17
N PHE A 270 -19.92 -4.54 6.15
CA PHE A 270 -19.02 -4.90 5.05
C PHE A 270 -19.05 -3.81 3.98
N ALA A 271 -17.90 -3.53 3.36
CA ALA A 271 -17.82 -2.57 2.28
C ALA A 271 -18.49 -3.13 1.01
N GLU A 272 -19.45 -2.41 0.45
CA GLU A 272 -20.10 -2.77 -0.81
C GLU A 272 -19.79 -1.73 -1.88
N ALA A 273 -19.35 -2.19 -3.05
CA ALA A 273 -19.16 -1.32 -4.19
C ALA A 273 -20.54 -0.94 -4.78
N PRO A 274 -20.73 0.31 -5.23
CA PRO A 274 -21.98 0.70 -5.87
C PRO A 274 -22.19 -0.11 -7.15
N LEU A 275 -23.44 -0.49 -7.42
CA LEU A 275 -23.81 -1.19 -8.63
C LEU A 275 -23.51 -0.32 -9.86
N GLN A 276 -22.87 -0.90 -10.88
CA GLN A 276 -22.71 -0.25 -12.16
C GLN A 276 -24.01 -0.42 -12.96
N GLU A 277 -24.85 0.62 -12.98
CA GLU A 277 -26.17 0.60 -13.65
C GLU A 277 -26.03 0.58 -15.18
N ASN A 278 -25.80 -0.61 -15.75
CA ASN A 278 -25.76 -0.81 -17.21
C ASN A 278 -26.97 -1.60 -17.75
N VAL A 279 -27.93 -1.98 -16.91
CA VAL A 279 -29.06 -2.83 -17.33
C VAL A 279 -30.37 -2.31 -16.75
N SER A 280 -31.28 -1.84 -17.61
CA SER A 280 -32.68 -1.58 -17.27
C SER A 280 -33.42 -2.91 -17.17
N GLY A 281 -33.42 -3.53 -16.00
CA GLY A 281 -34.18 -4.74 -15.73
C GLY A 281 -34.21 -5.07 -14.25
N VAL A 282 -35.40 -5.23 -13.67
CA VAL A 282 -35.60 -5.58 -12.26
C VAL A 282 -35.24 -7.05 -12.07
N VAL A 283 -33.96 -7.33 -11.84
CA VAL A 283 -33.50 -8.61 -11.30
C VAL A 283 -32.82 -8.31 -9.97
N THR A 284 -33.45 -8.74 -8.88
CA THR A 284 -32.87 -8.65 -7.54
C THR A 284 -31.78 -9.71 -7.42
N CYS A 285 -30.52 -9.30 -7.54
CA CYS A 285 -29.37 -10.17 -7.27
C CYS A 285 -29.11 -10.23 -5.76
N PRO A 286 -28.70 -11.39 -5.21
CA PRO A 286 -28.30 -11.48 -3.81
C PRO A 286 -27.04 -10.62 -3.55
N GLY A 287 -26.90 -10.14 -2.31
CA GLY A 287 -25.69 -9.47 -1.85
C GLY A 287 -24.47 -10.39 -1.89
N LEU A 288 -23.27 -9.80 -2.02
CA LEU A 288 -22.01 -10.55 -2.06
C LEU A 288 -21.57 -11.03 -0.68
N PHE A 289 -21.94 -10.29 0.36
CA PHE A 289 -21.54 -10.58 1.73
C PHE A 289 -22.75 -11.05 2.56
N PRO A 290 -22.51 -11.90 3.56
CA PRO A 290 -23.57 -12.27 4.50
C PRO A 290 -24.12 -11.05 5.22
N GLU A 291 -25.43 -11.06 5.48
CA GLU A 291 -26.04 -10.10 6.41
C GLU A 291 -25.47 -10.33 7.82
N ARG A 292 -25.27 -9.24 8.58
CA ARG A 292 -24.84 -9.37 9.98
C ARG A 292 -26.04 -9.84 10.80
N ASN A 293 -25.86 -10.94 11.53
CA ASN A 293 -26.82 -11.37 12.53
C ASN A 293 -26.63 -10.49 13.77
N ASP A 294 -27.21 -9.29 13.76
CA ASP A 294 -27.26 -8.46 14.93
C ASP A 294 -28.08 -9.18 16.01
N SER A 295 -27.43 -9.49 17.13
CA SER A 295 -28.01 -10.28 18.23
C SER A 295 -29.18 -9.56 18.93
N SER A 296 -29.56 -8.37 18.47
CA SER A 296 -30.66 -7.55 18.95
C SER A 296 -32.00 -7.82 18.24
N ALA A 297 -32.05 -8.66 17.20
CA ALA A 297 -33.29 -8.96 16.46
C ALA A 297 -34.11 -10.16 16.98
N ALA A 298 -33.76 -10.73 18.14
CA ALA A 298 -34.50 -11.84 18.76
C ALA A 298 -35.36 -11.37 19.95
N ALA A 299 -36.26 -10.40 19.73
CA ALA A 299 -37.20 -9.98 20.78
C ALA A 299 -38.55 -9.48 20.27
N PHE A 300 -39.03 -9.85 19.09
CA PHE A 300 -40.46 -9.69 18.75
C PHE A 300 -40.93 -10.84 17.86
N GLY A 301 -41.40 -11.91 18.49
CA GLY A 301 -42.21 -12.91 17.80
C GLY A 301 -43.51 -12.28 17.31
N PRO A 302 -44.00 -12.60 16.10
CA PRO A 302 -45.22 -12.01 15.58
C PRO A 302 -46.43 -12.51 16.37
N GLN A 303 -47.12 -11.59 17.03
CA GLN A 303 -48.47 -11.78 17.53
C GLN A 303 -49.49 -11.40 16.45
N GLY A 304 -50.50 -12.27 16.26
CA GLY A 304 -51.78 -12.01 15.59
C GLY A 304 -51.81 -12.43 14.11
N GLU A 305 -52.82 -13.15 13.58
CA GLU A 305 -54.13 -13.59 14.05
C GLU A 305 -54.60 -14.77 13.16
N GLN A 306 -55.33 -15.76 13.70
CA GLN A 306 -56.70 -16.12 13.29
C GLN A 306 -57.18 -17.45 13.89
N SER A 307 -58.22 -17.31 14.74
CA SER A 307 -59.45 -18.11 14.86
C SER A 307 -59.42 -19.63 14.68
N GLY A 308 -59.78 -20.35 15.75
CA GLY A 308 -60.20 -21.75 15.71
C GLY A 308 -60.77 -22.21 17.06
N CYS A 309 -62.10 -22.29 17.14
CA CYS A 309 -62.90 -22.68 18.30
C CYS A 309 -62.44 -24.00 18.96
N SER A 310 -62.51 -24.07 20.30
CA SER A 310 -63.34 -25.09 21.00
C SER A 310 -63.31 -24.90 22.52
N ALA A 311 -64.47 -25.21 23.10
CA ALA A 311 -64.87 -24.97 24.47
C ALA A 311 -64.23 -25.92 25.50
N ASN A 312 -64.44 -25.52 26.75
CA ASN A 312 -64.71 -26.31 27.95
C ASN A 312 -63.59 -26.54 29.00
N GLN A 313 -63.98 -26.11 30.21
CA GLN A 313 -63.77 -26.72 31.53
C GLN A 313 -62.46 -26.43 32.29
N GLY A 314 -62.63 -25.74 33.43
CA GLY A 314 -62.28 -26.37 34.71
C GLY A 314 -61.30 -25.63 35.62
N CYS A 315 -61.87 -24.86 36.55
CA CYS A 315 -61.46 -24.70 37.96
C CYS A 315 -60.20 -23.87 38.34
N ASP A 316 -60.51 -22.74 38.98
CA ASP A 316 -59.89 -22.09 40.14
C ASP A 316 -58.72 -22.81 40.85
N GLN A 317 -57.71 -22.03 41.29
CA GLN A 317 -57.68 -21.53 42.67
C GLN A 317 -56.46 -20.64 43.03
N HIS A 318 -56.79 -19.51 43.69
CA HIS A 318 -56.05 -18.72 44.67
C HIS A 318 -55.08 -17.57 44.26
N ARG A 319 -55.51 -16.36 44.64
CA ARG A 319 -54.75 -15.10 44.88
C ARG A 319 -54.99 -14.69 46.38
N PRO A 320 -54.36 -13.63 46.91
CA PRO A 320 -53.17 -13.55 47.80
C PRO A 320 -53.54 -13.12 49.26
N PRO A 321 -52.59 -12.67 50.11
CA PRO A 321 -52.47 -11.21 50.31
C PRO A 321 -51.03 -10.68 50.57
N ALA A 322 -50.96 -9.35 50.71
CA ALA A 322 -49.77 -8.48 50.62
C ALA A 322 -49.18 -8.07 52.02
N PRO A 323 -48.46 -6.93 52.20
CA PRO A 323 -47.08 -6.84 52.71
C PRO A 323 -46.96 -6.26 54.14
N GLY A 324 -45.77 -6.34 54.77
CA GLY A 324 -45.49 -5.64 56.04
C GLY A 324 -44.04 -5.75 56.57
N ASP A 325 -43.32 -4.63 56.48
CA ASP A 325 -42.41 -3.94 57.42
C ASP A 325 -41.40 -4.64 58.37
N CYS A 326 -40.29 -3.89 58.56
CA CYS A 326 -39.19 -3.95 59.55
C CYS A 326 -38.08 -5.00 59.27
N ASP A 327 -36.78 -4.70 59.31
CA ASP A 327 -36.09 -3.99 60.38
C ASP A 327 -34.69 -3.45 59.95
N CYS A 328 -34.20 -2.52 60.75
CA CYS A 328 -33.05 -1.63 60.62
C CYS A 328 -31.65 -2.27 60.79
N GLY A 329 -30.60 -1.56 60.35
CA GLY A 329 -29.21 -1.86 60.70
C GLY A 329 -28.14 -1.08 59.92
N CYS A 330 -27.98 0.21 60.19
CA CYS A 330 -26.82 1.01 59.77
C CYS A 330 -25.58 0.69 60.61
N SER A 331 -24.38 0.74 59.99
CA SER A 331 -23.06 1.15 60.54
C SER A 331 -22.01 0.91 59.45
N ASP A 332 -20.94 1.65 59.20
CA ASP A 332 -20.53 3.05 59.33
C ASP A 332 -19.17 3.14 58.59
N TYR A 333 -18.90 4.24 57.89
CA TYR A 333 -17.64 4.63 57.21
C TYR A 333 -16.48 4.91 58.22
N PRO A 334 -15.20 5.27 57.90
CA PRO A 334 -14.79 6.35 56.96
C PRO A 334 -13.34 6.23 56.34
N PRO A 335 -12.63 7.30 55.91
CA PRO A 335 -12.67 7.78 54.53
C PRO A 335 -11.27 8.02 53.90
N THR A 336 -11.31 8.46 52.63
CA THR A 336 -10.24 9.01 51.81
C THR A 336 -9.69 10.35 52.32
N THR A 337 -8.40 10.61 52.08
CA THR A 337 -7.77 11.95 52.18
C THR A 337 -7.04 12.30 50.89
N CYS A 338 -7.34 13.49 50.37
CA CYS A 338 -6.59 14.20 49.34
C CYS A 338 -5.41 14.98 49.94
N CYS A 339 -4.29 15.01 49.23
CA CYS A 339 -3.38 16.14 48.99
C CYS A 339 -2.70 15.89 47.65
#